data_AF-A0A521ZT68-F1
#
_entry.id   AF-A0A521ZT68-F1
#
_cell.length_a   1.000
_cell.length_b   1.000
_cell.length_c   1.000
_cell.angle_alpha   90.00
_cell.angle_beta   90.00
_cell.angle_gamma   90.00
#
_symmetry.space_group_name_H-M   'P 1'
#
loop_
_entity.id
_entity.type
_entity.pdbx_description
1 polymer ?
#
loop_
_entity_poly.entity_id
_entity_poly.type
_entity_poly.pdbx_seq_one_letter_code
_entity_poly.pdbx_strand_id
1 'polypeptide(L)'
;MRTRKNLSQHFVIISTRTFLVAGVLFFGAESFAKPRVPQPPWPEATIRIFGFDSPYWTVPWSAATFNEGNATLVESWNGYALLRDEKSTVEPVTVPFYGPDGKQNFAGERGAIRFWFSPQWSGSDQGGEGPGCFARLLELVDWSGNEPRTRWSLCTSEDGTTLFFLGPTKSGDAVLLKSPVTFNAGQWRLVTLCYSPTNTALFVDGELTSSGEGLLPPEEWQVKGLGLVVGSDLLASPESVAGGQFEELTTFTRWPKPADQALYHFGVGHVALFGPVGTREEELEKQDKFGLVAAEADAQEAQEIGTRGMLRERLGHQRRDLSYPSNTLWLEITGVSNGVASLIVHGSSADTVYEILSKENATNTTWNSEGTIFGAADQDWTPKTVTVGMHTNSLFLWARSWIDSDGNGLSDWWQLQYFGHLGVDPEQDFDNDGRSNMQEFLGGTDPTRFDMPDGPENFLAVLTTNGTNVTLFWDQSPGSVLHYALGRYTFNWTTFDWDYYSLGQVSSNSISFLDVGAVSNGNQFEIYYGIQAAYTNGLTPMATAGIWESAPSPDGLIVSFNPNTGTANLNWQRSTGPVTSYTVLRKDSAASSFTAIATVAATQTSYVDAAVPTGDGVEYEVVAN
;
A
#
# COMPACT_ATOMS: atom_id res chain seq x y z
N MET A 1 64.19 43.27 42.78
CA MET A 1 63.65 43.41 44.16
C MET A 1 62.15 43.16 44.07
N ARG A 2 61.59 42.06 44.62
CA ARG A 2 60.97 42.00 45.96
C ARG A 2 60.06 43.22 46.23
N THR A 3 58.77 43.16 46.59
CA THR A 3 57.84 42.08 46.98
C THR A 3 56.46 42.72 47.25
N ARG A 4 55.38 41.94 47.02
CA ARG A 4 54.13 41.78 47.80
C ARG A 4 53.19 42.97 48.11
N LYS A 5 51.92 42.78 47.65
CA LYS A 5 50.62 42.72 48.38
C LYS A 5 50.39 43.78 49.49
N ASN A 6 49.27 44.51 49.58
CA ASN A 6 47.87 44.03 49.65
C ASN A 6 46.87 45.22 49.75
N LEU A 7 45.64 45.02 49.25
CA LEU A 7 44.29 45.35 49.80
C LEU A 7 44.08 46.72 50.48
N SER A 8 43.02 47.51 50.29
CA SER A 8 41.67 47.41 49.71
C SER A 8 41.20 48.88 49.52
N GLN A 9 40.18 49.29 48.78
CA GLN A 9 38.75 48.98 48.94
C GLN A 9 37.95 49.95 48.03
N HIS A 10 36.72 49.56 47.66
CA HIS A 10 35.62 50.36 47.05
C HIS A 10 35.60 50.50 45.52
N PHE A 11 34.66 49.83 44.85
CA PHE A 11 33.58 50.49 44.10
C PHE A 11 32.44 49.51 43.83
N VAL A 12 31.21 50.01 43.99
CA VAL A 12 29.93 49.29 44.01
C VAL A 12 29.45 48.97 42.58
N ILE A 13 28.79 47.82 42.49
CA ILE A 13 28.27 47.12 41.31
C ILE A 13 27.01 47.80 40.75
N ILE A 14 26.98 48.06 39.43
CA ILE A 14 25.74 48.04 38.63
C ILE A 14 26.00 47.14 37.42
N SER A 15 25.09 46.19 37.22
CA SER A 15 25.20 45.02 36.34
C SER A 15 25.03 45.39 34.86
N THR A 16 25.95 44.94 34.01
CA THR A 16 25.74 44.84 32.55
C THR A 16 26.06 43.40 32.16
N ARG A 17 25.03 42.60 31.85
CA ARG A 17 25.22 41.24 31.33
C ARG A 17 25.46 41.34 29.81
N THR A 18 26.70 41.10 29.40
CA THR A 18 27.10 40.88 28.01
C THR A 18 26.60 39.51 27.57
N PHE A 19 25.69 39.47 26.59
CA PHE A 19 25.30 38.22 25.94
C PHE A 19 26.44 37.72 25.04
N LEU A 20 26.83 36.47 25.26
CA LEU A 20 27.73 35.71 24.41
C LEU A 20 26.92 35.27 23.18
N VAL A 21 27.21 35.82 22.01
CA VAL A 21 26.66 35.34 20.73
C VAL A 21 27.37 34.05 20.39
N ALA A 22 26.76 32.92 20.77
CA ALA A 22 27.08 31.64 20.17
C ALA A 22 26.50 31.67 18.75
N GLY A 23 27.38 31.73 17.75
CA GLY A 23 27.01 31.51 16.36
C GLY A 23 26.56 30.06 16.21
N VAL A 24 25.24 29.84 16.31
CA VAL A 24 24.60 28.63 15.83
C VAL A 24 24.73 28.70 14.30
N LEU A 25 25.59 27.83 13.76
CA LEU A 25 25.51 27.44 12.36
C LEU A 25 24.12 26.83 12.17
N PHE A 26 23.17 27.63 11.66
CA PHE A 26 22.01 27.08 11.00
C PHE A 26 22.56 26.34 9.78
N PHE A 27 22.65 25.01 9.88
CA PHE A 27 22.34 24.22 8.71
C PHE A 27 20.93 24.66 8.34
N GLY A 28 20.81 25.39 7.23
CA GLY A 28 19.55 25.43 6.51
C GLY A 28 19.27 23.99 6.13
N ALA A 29 18.53 23.28 6.98
CA ALA A 29 17.71 22.22 6.46
C ALA A 29 16.80 22.93 5.47
N GLU A 30 17.05 22.72 4.17
CA GLU A 30 15.96 22.85 3.22
C GLU A 30 14.81 22.03 3.81
N SER A 31 13.69 22.70 4.09
CA SER A 31 12.47 22.02 4.50
C SER A 31 12.00 21.24 3.28
N PHE A 32 12.52 20.03 3.11
CA PHE A 32 12.12 19.15 2.04
C PHE A 32 10.68 18.70 2.33
N ALA A 33 9.69 19.35 1.71
CA ALA A 33 8.36 18.78 1.57
C ALA A 33 8.47 17.61 0.58
N LYS A 34 8.30 16.38 1.06
CA LYS A 34 8.51 15.13 0.31
C LYS A 34 7.66 13.99 0.86
N PRO A 35 7.20 13.07 0.00
CA PRO A 35 6.17 13.26 -1.04
C PRO A 35 4.78 13.59 -0.45
N ARG A 36 3.69 13.56 -1.26
CA ARG A 36 2.33 13.65 -0.70
C ARG A 36 2.06 12.43 0.17
N VAL A 37 1.37 12.64 1.29
CA VAL A 37 1.05 11.55 2.22
C VAL A 37 0.19 10.49 1.50
N PRO A 38 0.57 9.19 1.60
CA PRO A 38 -0.22 8.09 1.07
C PRO A 38 -1.66 8.14 1.57
N GLN A 39 -2.61 8.00 0.65
CA GLN A 39 -4.03 7.92 0.93
C GLN A 39 -4.38 6.50 1.40
N PRO A 40 -5.41 6.35 2.24
CA PRO A 40 -5.98 5.05 2.54
C PRO A 40 -6.38 4.29 1.27
N PRO A 41 -6.20 2.96 1.22
CA PRO A 41 -6.65 2.15 0.10
C PRO A 41 -8.13 2.38 -0.20
N TRP A 42 -8.48 2.47 -1.49
CA TRP A 42 -9.86 2.55 -1.91
C TRP A 42 -10.64 1.30 -1.45
N PRO A 43 -11.85 1.42 -0.89
CA PRO A 43 -12.59 0.29 -0.31
C PRO A 43 -13.17 -0.61 -1.41
N GLU A 44 -12.33 -1.49 -1.93
CA GLU A 44 -12.70 -2.47 -2.95
C GLU A 44 -12.02 -3.83 -2.72
N ALA A 45 -12.65 -4.89 -3.23
CA ALA A 45 -12.13 -6.24 -3.09
C ALA A 45 -10.96 -6.49 -4.06
N THR A 46 -9.74 -6.28 -3.57
CA THR A 46 -8.47 -6.52 -4.28
C THR A 46 -7.80 -7.81 -3.82
N ILE A 47 -6.80 -8.29 -4.56
CA ILE A 47 -5.87 -9.34 -4.11
C ILE A 47 -4.69 -8.68 -3.39
N ARG A 48 -4.06 -7.70 -4.04
CA ARG A 48 -2.94 -6.90 -3.54
C ARG A 48 -3.00 -5.48 -4.06
N ILE A 49 -2.39 -4.58 -3.29
CA ILE A 49 -2.04 -3.22 -3.68
C ILE A 49 -0.54 -3.07 -3.41
N PHE A 50 0.18 -2.61 -4.42
CA PHE A 50 1.60 -2.26 -4.35
C PHE A 50 1.71 -0.75 -4.55
N GLY A 51 1.79 0.00 -3.44
CA GLY A 51 1.94 1.46 -3.43
C GLY A 51 3.38 1.95 -3.44
N PHE A 52 4.37 1.05 -3.56
CA PHE A 52 5.81 1.38 -3.66
C PHE A 52 6.37 2.27 -2.56
N ASP A 53 5.80 2.10 -1.39
CA ASP A 53 5.72 3.15 -0.40
C ASP A 53 6.66 2.89 0.79
N SER A 54 7.44 1.80 0.73
CA SER A 54 8.27 1.27 1.81
C SER A 54 9.15 2.26 2.57
N PRO A 55 9.65 3.40 2.01
CA PRO A 55 10.36 4.42 2.79
C PRO A 55 9.56 5.08 3.93
N TYR A 56 8.24 5.03 3.92
CA TYR A 56 7.38 5.59 4.99
C TYR A 56 7.14 4.60 6.15
N TRP A 57 7.35 3.29 5.95
CA TRP A 57 6.94 2.25 6.92
C TRP A 57 8.14 1.52 7.53
N THR A 58 8.24 1.51 8.85
CA THR A 58 9.22 0.70 9.60
C THR A 58 8.70 -0.72 9.95
N VAL A 59 7.57 -1.15 9.39
CA VAL A 59 7.02 -2.52 9.50
C VAL A 59 6.32 -2.92 8.19
N PRO A 60 6.47 -4.18 7.74
CA PRO A 60 6.21 -4.53 6.35
C PRO A 60 4.75 -4.93 6.14
N TRP A 61 3.91 -4.01 5.70
CA TRP A 61 2.84 -4.40 4.79
C TRP A 61 3.44 -4.40 3.37
N SER A 62 3.75 -5.60 2.89
CA SER A 62 4.09 -5.98 1.49
C SER A 62 5.54 -5.87 0.97
N ALA A 63 6.51 -5.37 1.74
CA ALA A 63 7.90 -5.23 1.24
C ALA A 63 8.60 -6.57 0.86
N ALA A 64 8.12 -7.72 1.34
CA ALA A 64 8.72 -9.02 1.02
C ALA A 64 8.22 -9.62 -0.31
N THR A 65 7.19 -9.03 -0.92
CA THR A 65 6.44 -9.62 -2.04
C THR A 65 6.89 -9.12 -3.41
N PHE A 66 7.82 -8.20 -3.43
CA PHE A 66 8.34 -7.51 -4.59
C PHE A 66 9.86 -7.45 -4.37
N ASN A 67 10.66 -7.66 -5.40
CA ASN A 67 12.13 -7.52 -5.27
C ASN A 67 12.52 -6.04 -5.19
N GLU A 68 12.05 -5.33 -4.15
CA GLU A 68 12.19 -3.87 -3.96
C GLU A 68 13.65 -3.41 -3.95
N GLY A 69 14.60 -4.30 -3.64
CA GLY A 69 16.03 -4.02 -3.79
C GLY A 69 16.45 -3.61 -5.21
N ASN A 70 15.65 -3.95 -6.23
CA ASN A 70 15.85 -3.57 -7.63
C ASN A 70 14.99 -2.37 -8.06
N ALA A 71 14.20 -1.80 -7.15
CA ALA A 71 13.32 -0.68 -7.43
C ALA A 71 13.99 0.65 -7.11
N THR A 72 13.86 1.60 -8.03
CA THR A 72 14.15 3.00 -7.74
C THR A 72 12.83 3.69 -7.42
N LEU A 73 12.72 4.28 -6.23
CA LEU A 73 11.53 4.96 -5.77
C LEU A 73 11.69 6.48 -5.87
N VAL A 74 10.65 7.17 -6.33
CA VAL A 74 10.61 8.64 -6.49
C VAL A 74 9.36 9.24 -5.88
N GLU A 75 9.40 10.52 -5.55
CA GLU A 75 8.29 11.23 -4.93
C GLU A 75 7.06 11.30 -5.84
N SER A 76 5.88 10.97 -5.29
CA SER A 76 4.62 10.83 -6.03
C SER A 76 3.47 11.62 -5.39
N TRP A 77 2.30 11.54 -6.01
CA TRP A 77 1.05 12.13 -5.53
C TRP A 77 0.40 11.32 -4.39
N ASN A 78 0.83 10.07 -4.22
CA ASN A 78 0.35 9.14 -3.21
C ASN A 78 1.53 8.37 -2.63
N GLY A 79 2.37 9.07 -1.87
CA GLY A 79 3.59 8.48 -1.36
C GLY A 79 4.71 8.42 -2.39
N TYR A 80 5.31 7.25 -2.58
CA TYR A 80 6.40 7.03 -3.54
C TYR A 80 5.97 6.18 -4.72
N ALA A 81 6.44 6.53 -5.91
CA ALA A 81 6.23 5.78 -7.13
C ALA A 81 7.47 4.97 -7.52
N LEU A 82 7.25 3.84 -8.20
CA LEU A 82 8.29 3.07 -8.84
C LEU A 82 8.73 3.75 -10.16
N LEU A 83 10.00 4.18 -10.23
CA LEU A 83 10.60 4.71 -11.45
C LEU A 83 11.23 3.60 -12.31
N ARG A 84 10.79 3.49 -13.57
CA ARG A 84 11.33 2.55 -14.57
C ARG A 84 11.74 3.32 -15.82
N ASP A 85 12.99 3.77 -15.85
CA ASP A 85 13.62 4.42 -16.99
C ASP A 85 14.96 3.74 -17.35
N GLU A 86 15.59 4.17 -18.44
CA GLU A 86 16.85 3.56 -18.93
C GLU A 86 18.00 3.63 -17.91
N LYS A 87 17.94 4.54 -16.92
CA LYS A 87 18.99 4.75 -15.92
C LYS A 87 18.70 3.99 -14.63
N SER A 88 17.44 3.93 -14.22
CA SER A 88 16.99 3.26 -13.01
C SER A 88 16.80 1.75 -13.18
N THR A 89 16.63 1.30 -14.43
CA THR A 89 16.34 -0.10 -14.76
C THR A 89 17.63 -0.89 -14.95
N VAL A 90 18.20 -1.37 -13.84
CA VAL A 90 19.37 -2.27 -13.85
C VAL A 90 18.95 -3.74 -13.83
N GLU A 91 17.81 -4.03 -13.19
CA GLU A 91 17.25 -5.37 -13.02
C GLU A 91 15.71 -5.33 -13.18
N PRO A 92 15.06 -6.43 -13.59
CA PRO A 92 13.61 -6.49 -13.66
C PRO A 92 13.02 -6.41 -12.25
N VAL A 93 11.97 -5.60 -12.13
CA VAL A 93 11.13 -5.58 -10.93
C VAL A 93 10.00 -6.55 -11.15
N THR A 94 9.86 -7.51 -10.24
CA THR A 94 8.97 -8.66 -10.39
C THR A 94 8.08 -8.86 -9.17
N VAL A 95 6.79 -9.08 -9.42
CA VAL A 95 5.82 -9.59 -8.46
C VAL A 95 5.66 -11.09 -8.73
N PRO A 96 6.12 -12.00 -7.86
CA PRO A 96 5.88 -13.44 -8.02
C PRO A 96 4.39 -13.75 -7.89
N PHE A 97 3.94 -14.85 -8.49
CA PHE A 97 2.53 -15.26 -8.43
C PHE A 97 2.07 -15.53 -6.99
N TYR A 98 2.91 -16.20 -6.20
CA TYR A 98 2.73 -16.37 -4.76
C TYR A 98 3.66 -15.43 -4.01
N GLY A 99 3.10 -14.69 -3.06
CA GLY A 99 3.91 -13.94 -2.11
C GLY A 99 4.62 -14.87 -1.12
N PRO A 100 5.54 -14.32 -0.31
CA PRO A 100 6.18 -15.04 0.79
C PRO A 100 5.17 -15.57 1.80
N ASP A 101 4.01 -14.92 1.90
CA ASP A 101 2.86 -15.33 2.72
C ASP A 101 2.06 -16.51 2.12
N GLY A 102 2.51 -17.07 1.00
CA GLY A 102 1.87 -18.18 0.30
C GLY A 102 0.54 -17.83 -0.38
N LYS A 103 0.10 -16.57 -0.28
CA LYS A 103 -1.12 -16.06 -0.92
C LYS A 103 -0.79 -15.57 -2.33
N GLN A 104 -1.79 -15.58 -3.19
CA GLN A 104 -1.64 -15.10 -4.57
C GLN A 104 -1.48 -13.57 -4.58
N ASN A 105 -0.62 -13.05 -5.46
CA ASN A 105 -0.48 -11.62 -5.69
C ASN A 105 -1.32 -11.10 -6.84
N PHE A 106 -1.67 -11.96 -7.78
CA PHE A 106 -2.55 -11.66 -8.89
C PHE A 106 -3.20 -12.95 -9.39
N ALA A 107 -4.31 -12.82 -10.10
CA ALA A 107 -5.00 -13.95 -10.69
C ALA A 107 -4.48 -14.21 -12.11
N GLY A 108 -3.96 -15.42 -12.36
CA GLY A 108 -3.33 -15.76 -13.65
C GLY A 108 -4.33 -15.88 -14.78
N GLU A 109 -5.40 -16.65 -14.58
CA GLU A 109 -6.36 -17.01 -15.64
C GLU A 109 -7.30 -15.89 -16.06
N ARG A 110 -7.78 -15.14 -15.07
CA ARG A 110 -8.80 -14.12 -15.23
C ARG A 110 -8.63 -13.13 -14.11
N GLY A 111 -8.77 -11.85 -14.42
CA GLY A 111 -8.61 -10.82 -13.42
C GLY A 111 -8.49 -9.45 -14.04
N ALA A 112 -8.06 -8.51 -13.20
CA ALA A 112 -7.65 -7.20 -13.65
C ALA A 112 -6.39 -6.77 -12.93
N ILE A 113 -5.64 -5.89 -13.58
CA ILE A 113 -4.51 -5.18 -13.01
C ILE A 113 -4.72 -3.69 -13.32
N ARG A 114 -4.76 -2.87 -12.27
CA ARG A 114 -4.93 -1.42 -12.35
C ARG A 114 -3.69 -0.74 -11.81
N PHE A 115 -3.21 0.31 -12.45
CA PHE A 115 -2.08 1.09 -11.98
C PHE A 115 -2.13 2.50 -12.55
N TRP A 116 -1.54 3.43 -11.84
CA TRP A 116 -1.25 4.77 -12.33
C TRP A 116 0.10 4.78 -13.05
N PHE A 117 0.17 5.48 -14.17
CA PHE A 117 1.39 5.64 -14.95
C PHE A 117 1.61 7.11 -15.32
N SER A 118 2.82 7.61 -15.07
CA SER A 118 3.27 8.93 -15.49
C SER A 118 4.54 8.80 -16.35
N PRO A 119 4.43 8.95 -17.68
CA PRO A 119 5.57 8.78 -18.57
C PRO A 119 6.54 9.96 -18.44
N GLN A 120 7.83 9.74 -18.73
CA GLN A 120 8.82 10.82 -18.90
C GLN A 120 8.83 11.40 -20.32
N TRP A 121 8.03 10.81 -21.21
CA TRP A 121 7.88 11.18 -22.61
C TRP A 121 6.44 11.58 -22.92
N SER A 122 6.24 12.36 -23.98
CA SER A 122 4.91 12.66 -24.52
C SER A 122 4.71 11.90 -25.83
N GLY A 123 3.49 11.46 -26.10
CA GLY A 123 3.11 10.85 -27.37
C GLY A 123 3.23 11.84 -28.53
N SER A 124 3.35 11.31 -29.75
CA SER A 124 3.44 12.11 -30.97
C SER A 124 2.19 12.94 -31.26
N ASP A 125 1.02 12.48 -30.78
CA ASP A 125 -0.25 13.20 -30.82
C ASP A 125 -0.26 14.44 -29.91
N GLN A 126 0.65 14.50 -28.93
CA GLN A 126 0.88 15.65 -28.04
C GLN A 126 2.13 16.46 -28.42
N GLY A 127 2.73 16.19 -29.58
CA GLY A 127 3.93 16.87 -30.07
C GLY A 127 5.24 16.37 -29.45
N GLY A 128 5.24 15.22 -28.78
CA GLY A 128 6.45 14.52 -28.35
C GLY A 128 6.95 13.50 -29.38
N GLU A 129 7.95 12.71 -29.01
CA GLU A 129 8.51 11.64 -29.87
C GLU A 129 8.02 10.24 -29.47
N GLY A 130 7.26 10.13 -28.38
CA GLY A 130 6.97 8.85 -27.73
C GLY A 130 8.19 8.25 -27.03
N PRO A 131 8.08 7.00 -26.56
CA PRO A 131 9.21 6.27 -25.97
C PRO A 131 10.28 5.84 -26.99
N GLY A 132 10.01 5.90 -28.31
CA GLY A 132 10.94 5.46 -29.35
C GLY A 132 11.10 3.93 -29.45
N CYS A 133 10.36 3.17 -28.64
CA CYS A 133 10.35 1.72 -28.60
C CYS A 133 8.97 1.19 -28.18
N PHE A 134 8.74 -0.13 -28.25
CA PHE A 134 7.55 -0.73 -27.65
C PHE A 134 7.68 -0.83 -26.13
N ALA A 135 7.56 0.31 -25.45
CA ALA A 135 7.75 0.44 -24.01
C ALA A 135 6.82 -0.49 -23.21
N ARG A 136 7.42 -1.42 -22.45
CA ARG A 136 6.75 -2.46 -21.66
C ARG A 136 6.22 -1.89 -20.36
N LEU A 137 4.90 -1.91 -20.20
CA LEU A 137 4.27 -1.48 -18.94
C LEU A 137 4.15 -2.65 -17.97
N LEU A 138 3.64 -3.80 -18.43
CA LEU A 138 3.51 -5.02 -17.65
C LEU A 138 3.77 -6.25 -18.53
N GLU A 139 4.53 -7.22 -18.02
CA GLU A 139 4.66 -8.54 -18.65
C GLU A 139 4.38 -9.66 -17.66
N LEU A 140 3.55 -10.63 -18.04
CA LEU A 140 3.49 -11.89 -17.30
C LEU A 140 4.55 -12.83 -17.86
N VAL A 141 5.43 -13.32 -17.01
CA VAL A 141 6.50 -14.25 -17.37
C VAL A 141 6.35 -15.54 -16.58
N ASP A 142 6.68 -16.65 -17.23
CA ASP A 142 6.73 -17.99 -16.64
C ASP A 142 8.18 -18.49 -16.59
N TRP A 143 8.69 -18.67 -15.38
CA TRP A 143 10.02 -19.20 -15.04
C TRP A 143 10.01 -20.70 -14.70
N SER A 144 8.89 -21.40 -14.84
CA SER A 144 8.81 -22.83 -14.48
C SER A 144 9.58 -23.77 -15.41
N GLY A 145 9.97 -23.31 -16.60
CA GLY A 145 10.78 -24.06 -17.57
C GLY A 145 12.27 -23.69 -17.56
N ASN A 146 13.09 -24.46 -18.29
CA ASN A 146 14.53 -24.19 -18.46
C ASN A 146 14.84 -22.83 -19.12
N GLU A 147 13.87 -22.28 -19.84
CA GLU A 147 13.94 -20.96 -20.46
C GLU A 147 12.69 -20.19 -20.05
N PRO A 148 12.81 -19.06 -19.33
CA PRO A 148 11.67 -18.24 -18.99
C PRO A 148 10.97 -17.71 -20.25
N ARG A 149 9.64 -17.61 -20.21
CA ARG A 149 8.84 -17.17 -21.37
C ARG A 149 7.82 -16.11 -20.99
N THR A 150 7.80 -15.02 -21.75
CA THR A 150 6.71 -14.03 -21.67
C THR A 150 5.42 -14.67 -22.17
N ARG A 151 4.38 -14.65 -21.32
CA ARG A 151 3.04 -15.18 -21.57
C ARG A 151 2.13 -14.14 -22.20
N TRP A 152 2.21 -12.90 -21.75
CA TRP A 152 1.56 -11.75 -22.37
C TRP A 152 2.29 -10.48 -22.01
N SER A 153 2.06 -9.44 -22.79
CA SER A 153 2.70 -8.14 -22.64
C SER A 153 1.67 -7.01 -22.84
N LEU A 154 1.63 -6.07 -21.91
CA LEU A 154 0.98 -4.78 -22.08
C LEU A 154 2.08 -3.75 -22.37
N CYS A 155 2.04 -3.15 -23.56
CA CYS A 155 3.05 -2.19 -23.98
C CYS A 155 2.43 -1.00 -24.71
N THR A 156 3.22 0.05 -24.90
CA THR A 156 2.85 1.20 -25.74
C THR A 156 3.47 1.08 -27.13
N SER A 157 2.95 1.82 -28.11
CA SER A 157 3.59 2.04 -29.41
C SER A 157 4.84 2.91 -29.29
N GLU A 158 5.75 2.81 -30.26
CA GLU A 158 6.97 3.63 -30.32
C GLU A 158 6.70 5.14 -30.29
N ASP A 159 5.56 5.55 -30.85
CA ASP A 159 5.11 6.95 -30.87
C ASP A 159 4.28 7.36 -29.63
N GLY A 160 4.05 6.44 -28.69
CA GLY A 160 3.38 6.70 -27.42
C GLY A 160 1.86 6.91 -27.50
N THR A 161 1.21 6.62 -28.63
CA THR A 161 -0.21 6.94 -28.88
C THR A 161 -1.17 5.76 -28.70
N THR A 162 -0.66 4.54 -28.58
CA THR A 162 -1.47 3.31 -28.56
C THR A 162 -0.98 2.33 -27.50
N LEU A 163 -1.88 1.80 -26.69
CA LEU A 163 -1.66 0.62 -25.85
C LEU A 163 -1.94 -0.66 -26.64
N PHE A 164 -1.06 -1.64 -26.52
CA PHE A 164 -1.22 -2.98 -27.06
C PHE A 164 -1.22 -4.00 -25.92
N PHE A 165 -2.18 -4.92 -25.96
CA PHE A 165 -2.13 -6.15 -25.18
C PHE A 165 -1.84 -7.31 -26.14
N LEU A 166 -0.66 -7.92 -25.97
CA LEU A 166 -0.17 -9.02 -26.79
C LEU A 166 -0.18 -10.31 -25.98
N GLY A 167 -0.52 -11.41 -26.63
CA GLY A 167 -0.50 -12.73 -26.00
C GLY A 167 -0.82 -13.85 -26.98
N PRO A 168 -0.82 -15.10 -26.50
CA PRO A 168 -1.07 -16.27 -27.33
C PRO A 168 -2.51 -16.29 -27.84
N THR A 169 -2.65 -16.52 -29.13
CA THR A 169 -3.91 -16.88 -29.80
C THR A 169 -3.84 -18.29 -30.35
N LYS A 170 -4.97 -18.82 -30.83
CA LYS A 170 -5.02 -20.16 -31.46
C LYS A 170 -4.13 -20.26 -32.72
N SER A 171 -3.77 -19.11 -33.28
CA SER A 171 -2.93 -18.95 -34.47
C SER A 171 -1.48 -18.56 -34.14
N GLY A 172 -1.09 -18.51 -32.87
CA GLY A 172 0.21 -18.00 -32.40
C GLY A 172 0.09 -16.67 -31.66
N ASP A 173 1.21 -16.10 -31.23
CA ASP A 173 1.21 -14.82 -30.51
C ASP A 173 0.74 -13.67 -31.40
N ALA A 174 -0.19 -12.87 -30.90
CA ALA A 174 -0.76 -11.75 -31.64
C ALA A 174 -1.21 -10.62 -30.71
N VAL A 175 -1.59 -9.49 -31.32
CA VAL A 175 -2.27 -8.39 -30.64
C VAL A 175 -3.70 -8.84 -30.33
N LEU A 176 -4.02 -9.02 -29.06
CA LEU A 176 -5.35 -9.39 -28.56
C LEU A 176 -6.27 -8.16 -28.49
N LEU A 177 -5.68 -7.01 -28.16
CA LEU A 177 -6.37 -5.75 -27.97
C LEU A 177 -5.42 -4.59 -28.27
N LYS A 178 -5.94 -3.55 -28.89
CA LYS A 178 -5.28 -2.25 -29.04
C LYS A 178 -6.21 -1.14 -28.57
N SER A 179 -5.66 -0.09 -27.98
CA SER A 179 -6.45 1.02 -27.47
C SER A 179 -5.71 2.35 -27.65
N PRO A 180 -6.36 3.41 -28.16
CA PRO A 180 -5.74 4.72 -28.21
C PRO A 180 -5.51 5.25 -26.79
N VAL A 181 -4.41 5.96 -26.58
CA VAL A 181 -4.09 6.62 -25.32
C VAL A 181 -3.38 7.94 -25.60
N THR A 182 -3.58 8.93 -24.73
CA THR A 182 -2.89 10.21 -24.80
C THR A 182 -1.96 10.33 -23.62
N PHE A 183 -0.66 10.27 -23.85
CA PHE A 183 0.33 10.40 -22.80
C PHE A 183 1.09 11.71 -22.94
N ASN A 184 1.20 12.43 -21.83
CA ASN A 184 2.03 13.62 -21.70
C ASN A 184 3.08 13.36 -20.62
N ALA A 185 4.31 13.82 -20.87
CA ALA A 185 5.38 13.72 -19.91
C ALA A 185 4.97 14.32 -18.55
N GLY A 186 5.14 13.56 -17.48
CA GLY A 186 4.83 13.94 -16.11
C GLY A 186 3.35 13.92 -15.73
N GLN A 187 2.44 13.57 -16.65
CA GLN A 187 1.01 13.48 -16.35
C GLN A 187 0.60 12.05 -15.99
N TRP A 188 0.03 11.89 -14.80
CA TRP A 188 -0.56 10.64 -14.33
C TRP A 188 -1.81 10.27 -15.12
N ARG A 189 -1.87 9.02 -15.57
CA ARG A 189 -3.03 8.39 -16.20
C ARG A 189 -3.31 7.07 -15.50
N LEU A 190 -4.58 6.73 -15.34
CA LEU A 190 -4.98 5.45 -14.78
C LEU A 190 -5.15 4.43 -15.92
N VAL A 191 -4.51 3.27 -15.81
CA VAL A 191 -4.67 2.18 -16.76
C VAL A 191 -5.18 0.94 -16.03
N THR A 192 -6.28 0.36 -16.52
CA THR A 192 -6.77 -0.94 -16.05
C THR A 192 -6.81 -1.93 -17.21
N LEU A 193 -6.01 -2.99 -17.08
CA LEU A 193 -6.06 -4.15 -17.96
C LEU A 193 -6.98 -5.21 -17.34
N CYS A 194 -7.99 -5.61 -18.09
CA CYS A 194 -8.91 -6.69 -17.76
C CYS A 194 -8.71 -7.86 -18.74
N TYR A 195 -8.50 -9.07 -18.24
CA TYR A 195 -8.23 -10.24 -19.08
C TYR A 195 -8.97 -11.48 -18.57
N SER A 196 -9.34 -12.34 -19.52
CA SER A 196 -9.92 -13.66 -19.27
C SER A 196 -9.72 -14.57 -20.49
N PRO A 197 -10.04 -15.87 -20.39
CA PRO A 197 -10.00 -16.77 -21.53
C PRO A 197 -10.96 -16.42 -22.68
N THR A 198 -11.96 -15.56 -22.42
CA THR A 198 -13.02 -15.25 -23.39
C THR A 198 -12.93 -13.85 -23.98
N ASN A 199 -12.37 -12.90 -23.24
CA ASN A 199 -12.29 -11.50 -23.67
C ASN A 199 -11.19 -10.75 -22.91
N THR A 200 -10.81 -9.61 -23.47
CA THR A 200 -9.93 -8.62 -22.84
C THR A 200 -10.56 -7.24 -22.93
N ALA A 201 -10.20 -6.34 -22.03
CA ALA A 201 -10.62 -4.94 -22.05
C ALA A 201 -9.54 -4.04 -21.46
N LEU A 202 -9.45 -2.82 -21.98
CA LEU A 202 -8.64 -1.75 -21.45
C LEU A 202 -9.55 -0.61 -21.01
N PHE A 203 -9.28 -0.11 -19.81
CA PHE A 203 -9.84 1.13 -19.33
C PHE A 203 -8.71 2.14 -19.16
N VAL A 204 -8.98 3.38 -19.54
CA VAL A 204 -8.10 4.51 -19.28
C VAL A 204 -8.90 5.55 -18.53
N ASP A 205 -8.37 6.07 -17.42
CA ASP A 205 -9.03 7.07 -16.58
C ASP A 205 -10.44 6.63 -16.13
N GLY A 206 -10.58 5.34 -15.84
CA GLY A 206 -11.83 4.74 -15.39
C GLY A 206 -12.85 4.47 -16.51
N GLU A 207 -12.59 4.88 -17.75
CA GLU A 207 -13.48 4.68 -18.89
C GLU A 207 -13.05 3.50 -19.76
N LEU A 208 -14.00 2.69 -20.21
CA LEU A 208 -13.73 1.59 -21.14
C LEU A 208 -13.33 2.18 -22.51
N THR A 209 -12.09 2.00 -22.91
CA THR A 209 -11.59 2.52 -24.19
C THR A 209 -11.67 1.47 -25.29
N SER A 210 -11.42 0.20 -24.98
CA SER A 210 -11.41 -0.87 -25.98
C SER A 210 -11.67 -2.26 -25.37
N SER A 211 -12.22 -3.17 -26.17
CA SER A 211 -12.35 -4.59 -25.84
C SER A 211 -11.84 -5.46 -26.98
N GLY A 212 -11.37 -6.66 -26.64
CA GLY A 212 -10.67 -7.55 -27.56
C GLY A 212 -10.91 -9.03 -27.28
N GLU A 213 -10.20 -9.85 -28.04
CA GLU A 213 -10.25 -11.31 -27.93
C GLU A 213 -9.75 -11.79 -26.56
N GLY A 214 -10.16 -13.00 -26.18
CA GLY A 214 -9.69 -13.65 -24.96
C GLY A 214 -8.21 -14.05 -25.01
N LEU A 215 -7.57 -14.04 -23.86
CA LEU A 215 -6.21 -14.53 -23.67
C LEU A 215 -6.24 -16.06 -23.57
N LEU A 216 -5.57 -16.77 -24.48
CA LEU A 216 -5.54 -18.23 -24.35
C LEU A 216 -4.86 -18.68 -23.06
N PRO A 217 -5.43 -19.68 -22.38
CA PRO A 217 -4.81 -20.19 -21.17
C PRO A 217 -3.52 -20.96 -21.43
N PRO A 218 -2.44 -20.78 -20.63
CA PRO A 218 -1.40 -21.78 -20.50
C PRO A 218 -1.99 -23.11 -20.02
N GLU A 219 -1.25 -24.21 -20.22
CA GLU A 219 -1.67 -25.55 -19.81
C GLU A 219 -1.97 -25.61 -18.29
N GLU A 220 -1.29 -24.81 -17.48
CA GLU A 220 -1.61 -24.56 -16.06
C GLU A 220 -1.40 -23.08 -15.69
N TRP A 221 -2.36 -22.47 -14.98
CA TRP A 221 -2.35 -21.06 -14.58
C TRP A 221 -1.74 -20.79 -13.20
N GLN A 222 -1.33 -21.83 -12.48
CA GLN A 222 -0.94 -21.77 -11.07
C GLN A 222 0.41 -22.43 -10.83
N VAL A 223 1.39 -22.15 -11.69
CA VAL A 223 2.76 -22.64 -11.47
C VAL A 223 3.52 -21.64 -10.60
N LYS A 224 4.28 -22.16 -9.63
CA LYS A 224 5.12 -21.35 -8.72
C LYS A 224 6.11 -20.43 -9.45
N GLY A 225 6.40 -20.72 -10.72
CA GLY A 225 7.27 -19.93 -11.57
C GLY A 225 6.61 -18.76 -12.27
N LEU A 226 5.32 -18.45 -12.10
CA LEU A 226 4.72 -17.26 -12.71
C LEU A 226 5.10 -15.99 -11.95
N GLY A 227 5.26 -14.88 -12.67
CA GLY A 227 5.46 -13.56 -12.08
C GLY A 227 5.18 -12.42 -13.06
N LEU A 228 4.85 -11.26 -12.52
CA LEU A 228 4.55 -10.04 -13.25
C LEU A 228 5.78 -9.11 -13.22
N VAL A 229 6.36 -8.81 -14.37
CA VAL A 229 7.42 -7.81 -14.53
C VAL A 229 6.78 -6.43 -14.73
N VAL A 230 7.25 -5.43 -13.99
CA VAL A 230 6.70 -4.06 -14.02
C VAL A 230 7.67 -3.10 -14.68
N GLY A 231 7.22 -2.45 -15.75
CA GLY A 231 7.90 -1.35 -16.43
C GLY A 231 9.16 -1.71 -17.22
N SER A 232 9.40 -3.00 -17.50
CA SER A 232 10.45 -3.47 -18.41
C SER A 232 10.10 -4.84 -18.98
N ASP A 233 10.95 -5.35 -19.88
CA ASP A 233 10.97 -6.77 -20.20
C ASP A 233 11.70 -7.58 -19.11
N LEU A 234 11.74 -8.90 -19.31
CA LEU A 234 12.42 -9.85 -18.43
C LEU A 234 13.93 -9.58 -18.25
N LEU A 235 14.57 -9.00 -19.25
CA LEU A 235 16.02 -8.73 -19.25
C LEU A 235 16.35 -7.32 -18.77
N ALA A 236 15.33 -6.52 -18.42
CA ALA A 236 15.48 -5.10 -18.15
C ALA A 236 16.17 -4.34 -19.30
N SER A 237 15.92 -4.73 -20.54
CA SER A 237 16.57 -4.15 -21.72
C SER A 237 16.24 -2.67 -21.83
N PRO A 238 17.23 -1.76 -21.96
CA PRO A 238 17.01 -0.32 -22.08
C PRO A 238 16.04 0.05 -23.21
N GLU A 239 16.10 -0.67 -24.32
CA GLU A 239 15.22 -0.49 -25.48
C GLU A 239 13.77 -0.97 -25.28
N SER A 240 13.41 -1.48 -24.10
CA SER A 240 12.09 -2.04 -23.79
C SER A 240 11.42 -1.37 -22.58
N VAL A 241 12.11 -0.50 -21.85
CA VAL A 241 11.61 0.07 -20.58
C VAL A 241 10.41 0.98 -20.79
N ALA A 242 9.54 1.08 -19.78
CA ALA A 242 8.38 1.96 -19.83
C ALA A 242 8.74 3.44 -20.00
N GLY A 243 9.86 3.88 -19.42
CA GLY A 243 10.27 5.28 -19.41
C GLY A 243 9.32 6.15 -18.58
N GLY A 244 9.01 5.73 -17.36
CA GLY A 244 8.01 6.41 -16.54
C GLY A 244 7.89 5.91 -15.11
N GLN A 245 6.94 6.48 -14.38
CA GLN A 245 6.66 6.19 -12.98
C GLN A 245 5.36 5.38 -12.85
N PHE A 246 5.36 4.39 -11.97
CA PHE A 246 4.20 3.55 -11.64
C PHE A 246 3.76 3.80 -10.21
N GLU A 247 2.45 3.86 -9.99
CA GLU A 247 1.86 4.10 -8.69
C GLU A 247 0.59 3.23 -8.48
N GLU A 248 0.31 2.85 -7.23
CA GLU A 248 -0.83 2.02 -6.81
C GLU A 248 -1.15 0.82 -7.72
N LEU A 249 -0.15 -0.03 -7.99
CA LEU A 249 -0.37 -1.27 -8.76
C LEU A 249 -1.28 -2.21 -7.97
N THR A 250 -2.51 -2.39 -8.44
CA THR A 250 -3.59 -3.11 -7.77
C THR A 250 -4.06 -4.28 -8.60
N THR A 251 -4.27 -5.43 -7.98
CA THR A 251 -4.61 -6.68 -8.65
C THR A 251 -5.96 -7.23 -8.19
N PHE A 252 -6.70 -7.90 -9.08
CA PHE A 252 -8.07 -8.34 -8.83
C PHE A 252 -8.33 -9.77 -9.29
N THR A 253 -9.16 -10.50 -8.54
CA THR A 253 -9.63 -11.86 -8.92
C THR A 253 -10.66 -11.84 -10.05
N ARG A 254 -11.28 -10.69 -10.29
CA ARG A 254 -12.33 -10.48 -11.29
C ARG A 254 -12.19 -9.10 -11.89
N TRP A 255 -12.90 -8.87 -12.99
CA TRP A 255 -12.98 -7.54 -13.57
C TRP A 255 -13.79 -6.63 -12.63
N PRO A 256 -13.24 -5.49 -12.17
CA PRO A 256 -14.03 -4.49 -11.48
C PRO A 256 -15.11 -3.96 -12.44
N LYS A 257 -16.28 -3.57 -11.90
CA LYS A 257 -17.34 -3.07 -12.78
C LYS A 257 -16.90 -1.75 -13.40
N PRO A 258 -17.33 -1.43 -14.63
CA PRO A 258 -17.03 -0.13 -15.24
C PRO A 258 -17.37 1.06 -14.33
N ALA A 259 -18.48 0.99 -13.59
CA ALA A 259 -18.87 2.03 -12.64
C ALA A 259 -17.88 2.16 -11.45
N ASP A 260 -17.32 1.04 -10.98
CA ASP A 260 -16.34 1.04 -9.89
C ASP A 260 -15.01 1.66 -10.36
N GLN A 261 -14.61 1.39 -11.61
CA GLN A 261 -13.42 1.99 -12.23
C GLN A 261 -13.55 3.50 -12.40
N ALA A 262 -14.69 3.95 -12.93
CA ALA A 262 -14.99 5.37 -13.08
C ALA A 262 -15.05 6.08 -11.73
N LEU A 263 -15.64 5.45 -10.72
CA LEU A 263 -15.74 5.99 -9.37
C LEU A 263 -14.38 6.10 -8.68
N TYR A 264 -13.53 5.07 -8.78
CA TYR A 264 -12.16 5.14 -8.28
C TYR A 264 -11.37 6.27 -8.95
N HIS A 265 -11.39 6.36 -10.29
CA HIS A 265 -10.69 7.42 -11.01
C HIS A 265 -11.19 8.81 -10.63
N PHE A 266 -12.51 8.99 -10.51
CA PHE A 266 -13.09 10.25 -10.07
C PHE A 266 -12.65 10.61 -8.64
N GLY A 267 -12.61 9.61 -7.75
CA GLY A 267 -12.27 9.78 -6.34
C GLY A 267 -10.81 10.17 -6.09
N VAL A 268 -9.85 9.64 -6.86
CA VAL A 268 -8.40 9.89 -6.62
C VAL A 268 -7.69 10.63 -7.76
N GLY A 269 -8.28 10.70 -8.96
CA GLY A 269 -7.62 11.27 -10.14
C GLY A 269 -7.33 12.75 -10.04
N HIS A 270 -8.12 13.51 -9.27
CA HIS A 270 -7.82 14.91 -8.99
C HIS A 270 -6.55 15.07 -8.14
N VAL A 271 -6.28 14.14 -7.21
CA VAL A 271 -5.06 14.14 -6.39
C VAL A 271 -3.87 13.75 -7.25
N ALA A 272 -4.03 12.75 -8.12
CA ALA A 272 -3.00 12.32 -9.06
C ALA A 272 -2.52 13.45 -9.99
N LEU A 273 -3.44 14.32 -10.41
CA LEU A 273 -3.12 15.50 -11.24
C LEU A 273 -2.20 16.52 -10.54
N PHE A 274 -2.17 16.55 -9.20
CA PHE A 274 -1.29 17.45 -8.46
C PHE A 274 0.15 16.94 -8.33
N GLY A 275 0.41 15.66 -8.63
CA GLY A 275 1.76 15.08 -8.52
C GLY A 275 2.34 15.18 -7.10
N PRO A 276 3.68 15.11 -6.93
CA PRO A 276 4.30 15.39 -5.64
C PRO A 276 4.08 16.84 -5.16
N VAL A 277 4.29 17.08 -3.86
CA VAL A 277 4.17 18.42 -3.26
C VAL A 277 5.21 19.34 -3.89
N GLY A 278 4.74 20.38 -4.58
CA GLY A 278 5.60 21.44 -5.11
C GLY A 278 5.84 22.56 -4.10
N THR A 279 6.61 23.56 -4.53
CA THR A 279 6.68 24.86 -3.87
C THR A 279 5.31 25.53 -3.83
N ARG A 280 5.13 26.52 -2.94
CA ARG A 280 3.86 27.25 -2.82
C ARG A 280 3.40 27.83 -4.16
N GLU A 281 4.32 28.39 -4.93
CA GLU A 281 4.07 28.95 -6.25
C GLU A 281 3.65 27.87 -7.26
N GLU A 282 4.31 26.70 -7.27
CA GLU A 282 3.94 25.57 -8.12
C GLU A 282 2.57 24.98 -7.75
N GLU A 283 2.24 24.92 -6.46
CA GLU A 283 0.92 24.46 -6.00
C GLU A 283 -0.20 25.43 -6.39
N LEU A 284 0.05 26.74 -6.33
CA LEU A 284 -0.88 27.76 -6.82
C LEU A 284 -1.08 27.69 -8.34
N GLU A 285 -0.03 27.45 -9.11
CA GLU A 285 -0.12 27.23 -10.56
C GLU A 285 -0.88 25.95 -10.92
N LYS A 286 -0.66 24.85 -10.17
CA LYS A 286 -1.46 23.62 -10.32
C LYS A 286 -2.93 23.91 -10.05
N GLN A 287 -3.26 24.67 -9.01
CA GLN A 287 -4.63 25.06 -8.68
C GLN A 287 -5.27 25.95 -9.76
N ASP A 288 -4.54 26.93 -10.31
CA ASP A 288 -5.01 27.81 -11.39
C ASP A 288 -5.30 27.04 -12.68
N LYS A 289 -4.41 26.12 -13.06
CA LYS A 289 -4.54 25.27 -14.26
C LYS A 289 -5.76 24.35 -14.22
N PHE A 290 -6.25 23.98 -13.03
CA PHE A 290 -7.48 23.19 -12.84
C PHE A 290 -8.72 24.03 -12.54
N GLY A 291 -8.65 25.36 -12.70
CA GLY A 291 -9.78 26.27 -12.52
C GLY A 291 -10.24 26.40 -11.06
N LEU A 292 -9.35 26.11 -10.11
CA LEU A 292 -9.61 26.34 -8.68
C LEU A 292 -9.28 27.79 -8.28
N VAL A 293 -8.60 28.55 -9.15
CA VAL A 293 -8.40 29.99 -9.01
C VAL A 293 -9.41 30.73 -9.88
N ALA A 294 -10.62 30.89 -9.36
CA ALA A 294 -11.56 31.89 -9.86
C ALA A 294 -12.31 32.48 -8.67
N ALA A 295 -11.63 33.35 -7.90
CA ALA A 295 -12.28 34.09 -6.83
C ALA A 295 -11.74 35.52 -6.60
N GLU A 296 -10.85 36.04 -7.45
CA GLU A 296 -10.42 37.45 -7.31
C GLU A 296 -11.01 38.38 -8.37
N ALA A 297 -11.34 37.90 -9.57
CA ALA A 297 -11.92 38.73 -10.63
C ALA A 297 -13.45 38.92 -10.48
N ASP A 298 -14.18 37.89 -10.07
CA ASP A 298 -15.65 37.97 -9.86
C ASP A 298 -16.03 38.74 -8.57
N ALA A 299 -15.06 38.93 -7.66
CA ALA A 299 -15.25 39.69 -6.43
C ALA A 299 -15.44 41.20 -6.68
N GLN A 300 -14.92 41.74 -7.79
CA GLN A 300 -15.09 43.15 -8.14
C GLN A 300 -16.47 43.47 -8.75
N GLU A 301 -17.11 42.54 -9.46
CA GLU A 301 -18.46 42.75 -10.01
C GLU A 301 -19.56 42.45 -8.97
N ALA A 302 -19.30 41.56 -8.01
CA ALA A 302 -20.18 41.31 -6.87
C ALA A 302 -20.22 42.46 -5.84
N GLN A 303 -19.26 43.38 -5.89
CA GLN A 303 -19.18 44.51 -4.96
C GLN A 303 -20.21 45.63 -5.27
N GLU A 304 -20.78 45.68 -6.49
CA GLU A 304 -21.75 46.71 -6.88
C GLU A 304 -23.23 46.29 -6.77
N ILE A 305 -23.53 45.02 -6.47
CA ILE A 305 -24.92 44.53 -6.27
C ILE A 305 -25.20 44.19 -4.79
N GLY A 306 -24.34 44.66 -3.90
CA GLY A 306 -24.62 44.69 -2.47
C GLY A 306 -25.83 45.56 -2.17
N THR A 307 -26.90 44.95 -1.69
CA THR A 307 -28.08 45.58 -1.07
C THR A 307 -29.20 46.04 -2.02
N ARG A 308 -29.95 45.11 -2.64
CA ARG A 308 -31.39 45.28 -2.91
C ARG A 308 -32.04 43.98 -3.38
N GLY A 309 -32.95 43.45 -2.56
CA GLY A 309 -33.55 42.14 -2.76
C GLY A 309 -34.67 42.04 -3.79
N MET A 310 -35.34 40.88 -3.70
CA MET A 310 -36.62 40.49 -4.30
C MET A 310 -36.53 39.74 -5.63
N LEU A 311 -36.63 38.41 -5.53
CA LEU A 311 -37.20 37.56 -6.56
C LEU A 311 -38.59 38.09 -6.91
N ARG A 312 -38.79 38.54 -8.15
CA ARG A 312 -40.13 38.78 -8.70
C ARG A 312 -40.81 37.43 -9.01
N GLU A 313 -41.90 37.19 -8.30
CA GLU A 313 -43.01 36.25 -8.50
C GLU A 313 -43.04 35.33 -9.74
N ARG A 314 -43.29 34.04 -9.48
CA ARG A 314 -44.65 33.47 -9.68
C ARG A 314 -44.90 32.19 -8.87
N LEU A 315 -45.84 32.31 -7.93
CA LEU A 315 -46.75 31.29 -7.36
C LEU A 315 -46.15 30.09 -6.57
N GLY A 316 -46.10 30.28 -5.24
CA GLY A 316 -46.86 29.41 -4.33
C GLY A 316 -46.21 28.14 -3.77
N HIS A 317 -45.09 28.26 -3.05
CA HIS A 317 -44.76 27.34 -1.94
C HIS A 317 -43.87 28.08 -0.92
N GLN A 318 -44.32 28.19 0.34
CA GLN A 318 -43.53 28.77 1.42
C GLN A 318 -42.31 27.89 1.70
N ARG A 319 -41.09 28.36 1.42
CA ARG A 319 -39.87 27.78 2.00
C ARG A 319 -39.85 28.11 3.49
N ARG A 320 -39.57 27.11 4.34
CA ARG A 320 -39.13 27.35 5.71
C ARG A 320 -37.71 27.88 5.64
N ASP A 321 -37.46 29.08 6.14
CA ASP A 321 -36.11 29.59 6.32
C ASP A 321 -35.45 28.78 7.44
N LEU A 322 -34.55 27.86 7.06
CA LEU A 322 -33.71 27.13 7.99
C LEU A 322 -32.59 28.08 8.45
N SER A 323 -32.60 28.47 9.73
CA SER A 323 -31.53 29.25 10.35
C SER A 323 -30.56 28.27 11.03
N TYR A 324 -29.30 28.24 10.56
CA TYR A 324 -28.22 27.48 11.20
C TYR A 324 -27.47 28.38 12.21
N PRO A 325 -26.98 27.84 13.34
CA PRO A 325 -26.12 28.60 14.25
C PRO A 325 -24.82 29.04 13.56
N SER A 326 -24.28 30.20 13.93
CA SER A 326 -22.97 30.67 13.44
C SER A 326 -21.88 29.61 13.67
N ASN A 327 -20.97 29.46 12.71
CA ASN A 327 -19.86 28.48 12.71
C ASN A 327 -20.30 27.00 12.65
N THR A 328 -21.54 26.70 12.25
CA THR A 328 -21.95 25.32 11.99
C THR A 328 -21.57 24.92 10.57
N LEU A 329 -21.05 23.70 10.39
CA LEU A 329 -20.83 23.14 9.06
C LEU A 329 -22.17 22.78 8.40
N TRP A 330 -22.49 23.38 7.25
CA TRP A 330 -23.67 23.01 6.46
C TRP A 330 -23.48 23.26 4.97
N LEU A 331 -24.30 22.59 4.15
CA LEU A 331 -24.26 22.68 2.70
C LEU A 331 -25.44 23.46 2.13
N GLU A 332 -25.15 24.38 1.23
CA GLU A 332 -26.12 25.07 0.40
C GLU A 332 -25.97 24.64 -1.06
N ILE A 333 -27.07 24.27 -1.73
CA ILE A 333 -27.08 24.14 -3.20
C ILE A 333 -27.52 25.48 -3.77
N THR A 334 -26.58 26.22 -4.35
CA THR A 334 -26.84 27.56 -4.89
C THR A 334 -27.44 27.53 -6.29
N GLY A 335 -27.21 26.45 -7.04
CA GLY A 335 -27.80 26.24 -8.35
C GLY A 335 -27.49 24.87 -8.93
N VAL A 336 -28.32 24.43 -9.87
CA VAL A 336 -28.05 23.25 -10.69
C VAL A 336 -28.27 23.64 -12.13
N SER A 337 -27.21 23.62 -12.93
CA SER A 337 -27.27 23.97 -14.36
C SER A 337 -26.19 23.25 -15.13
N ASN A 338 -26.43 22.99 -16.42
CA ASN A 338 -25.45 22.37 -17.33
C ASN A 338 -24.81 21.06 -16.79
N GLY A 339 -25.58 20.27 -16.04
CA GLY A 339 -25.10 19.00 -15.49
C GLY A 339 -24.17 19.14 -14.28
N VAL A 340 -24.16 20.30 -13.61
CA VAL A 340 -23.35 20.58 -12.42
C VAL A 340 -24.22 21.20 -11.33
N ALA A 341 -24.02 20.74 -10.09
CA ALA A 341 -24.55 21.35 -8.88
C ALA A 341 -23.49 22.27 -8.28
N SER A 342 -23.82 23.55 -8.12
CA SER A 342 -23.00 24.54 -7.41
C SER A 342 -23.38 24.53 -5.93
N LEU A 343 -22.37 24.42 -5.08
CA LEU A 343 -22.50 24.26 -3.63
C LEU A 343 -21.71 25.34 -2.90
N ILE A 344 -22.18 25.70 -1.71
CA ILE A 344 -21.39 26.42 -0.71
C ILE A 344 -21.30 25.56 0.55
N VAL A 345 -20.08 25.36 1.03
CA VAL A 345 -19.77 24.74 2.33
C VAL A 345 -19.61 25.85 3.36
N HIS A 346 -20.67 26.11 4.11
CA HIS A 346 -20.70 27.11 5.19
C HIS A 346 -20.09 26.55 6.48
N GLY A 347 -19.56 27.42 7.34
CA GLY A 347 -18.82 27.05 8.54
C GLY A 347 -17.45 26.42 8.25
N SER A 348 -16.86 26.69 7.08
CA SER A 348 -15.53 26.20 6.73
C SER A 348 -14.44 27.12 7.29
N SER A 349 -13.28 26.55 7.64
CA SER A 349 -12.11 27.26 8.12
C SER A 349 -10.92 27.07 7.18
N ALA A 350 -10.11 28.13 7.05
CA ALA A 350 -8.88 28.12 6.27
C ALA A 350 -8.01 26.90 6.60
N ASP A 351 -7.37 26.33 5.58
CA ASP A 351 -6.44 25.20 5.67
C ASP A 351 -7.04 23.91 6.26
N THR A 352 -8.35 23.85 6.46
CA THR A 352 -9.07 22.64 6.88
C THR A 352 -9.62 21.91 5.67
N VAL A 353 -9.41 20.59 5.61
CA VAL A 353 -9.93 19.75 4.52
C VAL A 353 -11.39 19.38 4.79
N TYR A 354 -12.24 19.61 3.81
CA TYR A 354 -13.63 19.16 3.79
C TYR A 354 -13.83 18.19 2.63
N GLU A 355 -14.65 17.17 2.84
CA GLU A 355 -15.01 16.20 1.80
C GLU A 355 -16.51 16.30 1.50
N ILE A 356 -16.83 16.35 0.21
CA ILE A 356 -18.19 16.28 -0.26
C ILE A 356 -18.50 14.83 -0.60
N LEU A 357 -19.67 14.37 -0.18
CA LEU A 357 -20.16 13.02 -0.35
C LEU A 357 -21.50 13.05 -1.08
N SER A 358 -21.77 12.04 -1.88
CA SER A 358 -23.05 11.86 -2.53
C SER A 358 -23.60 10.44 -2.45
N LYS A 359 -24.91 10.33 -2.68
CA LYS A 359 -25.57 9.06 -3.01
C LYS A 359 -26.81 9.31 -3.84
N GLU A 360 -27.14 8.37 -4.71
CA GLU A 360 -28.28 8.50 -5.63
C GLU A 360 -29.63 8.23 -4.96
N ASN A 361 -29.63 7.56 -3.81
CA ASN A 361 -30.85 7.21 -3.09
C ASN A 361 -30.65 7.34 -1.58
N ALA A 362 -31.63 7.91 -0.89
CA ALA A 362 -31.67 8.02 0.56
C ALA A 362 -31.52 6.65 1.27
N THR A 363 -31.98 5.56 0.64
CA THR A 363 -31.88 4.20 1.18
C THR A 363 -30.53 3.53 0.97
N ASN A 364 -29.64 4.09 0.14
CA ASN A 364 -28.29 3.56 0.02
C ASN A 364 -27.54 3.78 1.34
N THR A 365 -26.87 2.73 1.79
CA THR A 365 -26.09 2.71 3.03
C THR A 365 -24.69 3.32 2.85
N THR A 366 -24.23 3.45 1.61
CA THR A 366 -22.89 3.93 1.26
C THR A 366 -22.96 5.34 0.69
N TRP A 367 -22.05 6.20 1.17
CA TRP A 367 -21.78 7.53 0.64
C TRP A 367 -20.53 7.47 -0.22
N ASN A 368 -20.57 8.06 -1.41
CA ASN A 368 -19.46 8.12 -2.36
C ASN A 368 -18.79 9.49 -2.27
N SER A 369 -17.47 9.55 -2.37
CA SER A 369 -16.75 10.83 -2.39
C SER A 369 -16.94 11.59 -3.71
N GLU A 370 -17.23 12.87 -3.60
CA GLU A 370 -17.24 13.90 -4.66
C GLU A 370 -15.96 14.75 -4.63
N GLY A 371 -14.96 14.26 -3.89
CA GLY A 371 -13.66 14.90 -3.70
C GLY A 371 -13.64 15.88 -2.52
N THR A 372 -12.44 16.41 -2.28
CA THR A 372 -12.16 17.31 -1.16
C THR A 372 -12.01 18.76 -1.62
N ILE A 373 -12.09 19.68 -0.65
CA ILE A 373 -11.76 21.10 -0.77
C ILE A 373 -11.06 21.58 0.49
N PHE A 374 -10.16 22.56 0.35
CA PHE A 374 -9.67 23.32 1.49
C PHE A 374 -10.63 24.47 1.79
N GLY A 375 -10.85 24.76 3.07
CA GLY A 375 -11.57 25.96 3.45
C GLY A 375 -10.85 27.22 2.97
N ALA A 376 -11.61 28.19 2.49
CA ALA A 376 -11.08 29.46 2.01
C ALA A 376 -10.53 30.34 3.15
N ALA A 377 -9.49 31.13 2.83
CA ALA A 377 -8.95 32.12 3.77
C ALA A 377 -9.91 33.31 3.96
N ASP A 378 -9.89 33.91 5.15
CA ASP A 378 -10.61 35.14 5.51
C ASP A 378 -12.15 35.09 5.40
N GLN A 379 -12.73 33.91 5.25
CA GLN A 379 -14.18 33.70 5.22
C GLN A 379 -14.58 32.36 5.85
N ASP A 380 -15.86 32.25 6.23
CA ASP A 380 -16.43 31.05 6.86
C ASP A 380 -17.21 30.17 5.86
N TRP A 381 -16.99 30.35 4.56
CA TRP A 381 -17.66 29.58 3.52
C TRP A 381 -16.74 29.29 2.35
N THR A 382 -16.95 28.15 1.68
CA THR A 382 -16.11 27.72 0.56
C THR A 382 -16.97 27.18 -0.58
N PRO A 383 -16.84 27.71 -1.81
CA PRO A 383 -17.60 27.22 -2.95
C PRO A 383 -17.03 25.89 -3.47
N LYS A 384 -17.91 24.99 -3.94
CA LYS A 384 -17.55 23.74 -4.61
C LYS A 384 -18.58 23.37 -5.65
N THR A 385 -18.16 22.76 -6.74
CA THR A 385 -19.05 22.17 -7.74
C THR A 385 -19.01 20.65 -7.72
N VAL A 386 -20.15 20.02 -7.92
CA VAL A 386 -20.31 18.57 -8.06
C VAL A 386 -20.95 18.27 -9.41
N THR A 387 -20.34 17.37 -10.18
CA THR A 387 -20.88 16.96 -11.48
C THR A 387 -22.11 16.07 -11.26
N VAL A 388 -23.23 16.44 -11.86
CA VAL A 388 -24.50 15.70 -11.78
C VAL A 388 -24.67 14.75 -12.99
N GLY A 389 -23.91 14.94 -14.08
CA GLY A 389 -23.64 13.92 -15.11
C GLY A 389 -24.86 13.14 -15.62
N MET A 390 -24.71 11.80 -15.76
CA MET A 390 -25.79 10.86 -16.12
C MET A 390 -26.63 10.39 -14.90
N HIS A 391 -26.38 10.92 -13.69
CA HIS A 391 -27.08 10.48 -12.49
C HIS A 391 -28.57 10.73 -12.63
N THR A 392 -29.39 9.69 -12.46
CA THR A 392 -30.82 9.74 -12.76
C THR A 392 -31.59 10.54 -11.70
N ASN A 393 -31.65 11.86 -11.88
CA ASN A 393 -32.60 12.80 -11.28
C ASN A 393 -32.68 12.92 -9.74
N SER A 394 -31.85 12.26 -8.95
CA SER A 394 -31.75 12.50 -7.50
C SER A 394 -30.33 12.25 -7.01
N LEU A 395 -29.70 13.29 -6.49
CA LEU A 395 -28.40 13.24 -5.83
C LEU A 395 -28.57 13.83 -4.43
N PHE A 396 -28.30 13.02 -3.41
CA PHE A 396 -28.23 13.47 -2.02
C PHE A 396 -26.79 13.84 -1.73
N LEU A 397 -26.57 14.98 -1.07
CA LEU A 397 -25.24 15.50 -0.79
C LEU A 397 -25.03 15.65 0.71
N TRP A 398 -23.80 15.41 1.16
CA TRP A 398 -23.34 15.64 2.53
C TRP A 398 -21.89 16.19 2.49
N ALA A 399 -21.50 17.01 3.46
CA ALA A 399 -20.12 17.38 3.73
C ALA A 399 -19.66 16.87 5.10
N ARG A 400 -18.39 16.46 5.20
CA ARG A 400 -17.70 16.18 6.45
C ARG A 400 -16.37 16.92 6.52
N SER A 401 -15.93 17.26 7.72
CA SER A 401 -14.64 17.93 7.97
C SER A 401 -13.61 16.91 8.42
N TRP A 402 -12.41 16.93 7.84
CA TRP A 402 -11.27 16.08 8.22
C TRP A 402 -10.46 16.62 9.40
N ILE A 403 -10.98 17.62 10.10
CA ILE A 403 -10.36 18.13 11.32
C ILE A 403 -10.18 17.01 12.34
N ASP A 404 -9.02 17.03 12.99
CA ASP A 404 -8.68 16.23 14.17
C ASP A 404 -8.46 17.23 15.31
N SER A 405 -9.50 17.44 16.12
CA SER A 405 -9.50 18.49 17.15
C SER A 405 -8.63 18.15 18.36
N ASP A 406 -8.37 16.87 18.62
CA ASP A 406 -7.57 16.39 19.76
C ASP A 406 -6.15 15.94 19.38
N GLY A 407 -5.84 15.89 18.08
CA GLY A 407 -4.51 15.65 17.54
C GLY A 407 -4.04 14.21 17.70
N ASN A 408 -4.96 13.26 17.88
CA ASN A 408 -4.66 11.85 18.10
C ASN A 408 -4.57 11.04 16.79
N GLY A 409 -4.79 11.70 15.64
CA GLY A 409 -4.77 11.14 14.30
C GLY A 409 -6.11 10.57 13.82
N LEU A 410 -7.17 10.62 14.63
CA LEU A 410 -8.53 10.26 14.25
C LEU A 410 -9.35 11.52 13.95
N SER A 411 -9.88 11.64 12.73
CA SER A 411 -10.74 12.78 12.40
C SER A 411 -12.04 12.81 13.21
N ASP A 412 -12.49 14.01 13.59
CA ASP A 412 -13.68 14.24 14.42
C ASP A 412 -14.94 13.59 13.85
N TRP A 413 -15.12 13.65 12.53
CA TRP A 413 -16.31 13.07 11.88
C TRP A 413 -16.38 11.55 12.08
N TRP A 414 -15.23 10.87 12.04
CA TRP A 414 -15.16 9.42 12.17
C TRP A 414 -15.47 9.02 13.61
N GLN A 415 -14.87 9.73 14.57
CA GLN A 415 -15.16 9.55 15.99
C GLN A 415 -16.65 9.76 16.30
N LEU A 416 -17.26 10.83 15.78
CA LEU A 416 -18.68 11.11 15.96
C LEU A 416 -19.61 10.11 15.25
N GLN A 417 -19.23 9.63 14.08
CA GLN A 417 -20.02 8.67 13.31
C GLN A 417 -20.15 7.33 14.05
N TYR A 418 -19.05 6.81 14.59
CA TYR A 418 -19.00 5.47 15.18
C TYR A 418 -19.24 5.47 16.69
N PHE A 419 -18.79 6.50 17.40
CA PHE A 419 -18.85 6.54 18.87
C PHE A 419 -19.78 7.64 19.42
N GLY A 420 -20.16 8.62 18.60
CA GLY A 420 -21.05 9.71 19.01
C GLY A 420 -20.40 10.76 19.93
N HIS A 421 -19.08 10.69 20.14
CA HIS A 421 -18.29 11.66 20.90
C HIS A 421 -16.85 11.75 20.35
N LEU A 422 -16.12 12.80 20.75
CA LEU A 422 -14.68 12.97 20.47
C LEU A 422 -13.82 12.39 21.61
N GLY A 423 -12.51 12.31 21.42
CA GLY A 423 -11.57 11.75 22.41
C GLY A 423 -11.55 10.22 22.42
N VAL A 424 -11.84 9.58 21.30
CA VAL A 424 -11.71 8.13 21.11
C VAL A 424 -10.22 7.78 21.12
N ASP A 425 -9.84 6.77 21.88
CA ASP A 425 -8.44 6.32 21.97
C ASP A 425 -8.05 5.58 20.68
N PRO A 426 -7.05 6.05 19.91
CA PRO A 426 -6.65 5.42 18.66
C PRO A 426 -6.11 4.00 18.83
N GLU A 427 -5.57 3.65 20.00
CA GLU A 427 -4.96 2.35 20.27
C GLU A 427 -5.96 1.33 20.84
N GLN A 428 -7.19 1.74 21.14
CA GLN A 428 -8.22 0.81 21.60
C GLN A 428 -8.79 -0.02 20.46
N ASP A 429 -9.20 -1.23 20.79
CA ASP A 429 -9.89 -2.16 19.90
C ASP A 429 -11.32 -2.31 20.44
N PHE A 430 -12.25 -1.54 19.86
CA PHE A 430 -13.58 -1.37 20.43
C PHE A 430 -14.45 -2.63 20.28
N ASP A 431 -14.36 -3.31 19.13
CA ASP A 431 -15.15 -4.50 18.83
C ASP A 431 -14.42 -5.83 19.14
N ASN A 432 -13.17 -5.75 19.57
CA ASN A 432 -12.30 -6.85 20.03
C ASN A 432 -11.89 -7.83 18.93
N ASP A 433 -11.83 -7.37 17.69
CA ASP A 433 -11.36 -8.16 16.54
C ASP A 433 -9.85 -8.17 16.36
N GLY A 434 -9.14 -7.36 17.15
CA GLY A 434 -7.69 -7.27 17.15
C GLY A 434 -7.13 -6.13 16.32
N ARG A 435 -7.99 -5.28 15.76
CA ARG A 435 -7.61 -4.02 15.11
C ARG A 435 -7.86 -2.87 16.07
N SER A 436 -6.88 -1.98 16.18
CA SER A 436 -7.05 -0.71 16.89
C SER A 436 -7.91 0.26 16.07
N ASN A 437 -8.60 1.19 16.73
CA ASN A 437 -9.40 2.24 16.12
C ASN A 437 -8.60 3.02 15.06
N MET A 438 -7.30 3.22 15.25
CA MET A 438 -6.40 3.81 14.26
C MET A 438 -6.24 2.92 13.02
N GLN A 439 -6.00 1.62 13.20
CA GLN A 439 -5.91 0.67 12.09
C GLN A 439 -7.23 0.56 11.33
N GLU A 440 -8.35 0.69 12.03
CA GLU A 440 -9.68 0.66 11.43
C GLU A 440 -10.02 1.96 10.69
N PHE A 441 -9.67 3.10 11.28
CA PHE A 441 -9.78 4.41 10.62
C PHE A 441 -8.97 4.45 9.32
N LEU A 442 -7.73 3.97 9.34
CA LEU A 442 -6.86 3.89 8.17
C LEU A 442 -7.28 2.78 7.19
N GLY A 443 -7.86 1.70 7.69
CA GLY A 443 -8.35 0.57 6.89
C GLY A 443 -9.74 0.77 6.30
N GLY A 444 -10.45 1.84 6.69
CA GLY A 444 -11.83 2.10 6.29
C GLY A 444 -12.82 1.04 6.79
N THR A 445 -12.49 0.29 7.85
CA THR A 445 -13.38 -0.69 8.48
C THR A 445 -14.29 0.00 9.50
N ASP A 446 -15.35 -0.71 9.93
CA ASP A 446 -16.31 -0.20 10.91
C ASP A 446 -15.86 -0.63 12.31
N PRO A 447 -15.37 0.28 13.16
CA PRO A 447 -14.80 -0.04 14.48
C PRO A 447 -15.81 -0.54 15.51
N THR A 448 -17.08 -0.62 15.12
CA THR A 448 -18.14 -1.15 15.97
C THR A 448 -18.54 -2.57 15.56
N ARG A 449 -17.89 -3.13 14.54
CA ARG A 449 -18.31 -4.36 13.88
C ARG A 449 -17.13 -5.29 13.64
N PHE A 450 -17.07 -6.28 14.53
CA PHE A 450 -16.08 -7.36 14.48
C PHE A 450 -15.82 -7.90 13.07
N ASP A 451 -14.62 -7.69 12.56
CA ASP A 451 -14.13 -8.24 11.30
C ASP A 451 -13.24 -9.47 11.57
N MET A 452 -13.71 -10.64 11.14
CA MET A 452 -13.03 -11.91 11.39
C MET A 452 -11.57 -11.87 10.88
N PRO A 453 -10.56 -12.06 11.74
CA PRO A 453 -9.17 -12.12 11.31
C PRO A 453 -8.89 -13.32 10.40
N ASP A 454 -7.77 -13.24 9.69
CA ASP A 454 -7.20 -14.39 8.98
C ASP A 454 -6.84 -15.52 9.96
N GLY A 455 -6.54 -16.71 9.41
CA GLY A 455 -6.06 -17.84 10.21
C GLY A 455 -4.76 -17.52 10.97
N PRO A 456 -4.43 -18.29 12.04
CA PRO A 456 -3.22 -18.06 12.82
C PRO A 456 -1.95 -17.98 11.95
N GLU A 457 -1.18 -16.90 12.12
CA GLU A 457 0.02 -16.64 11.32
C GLU A 457 1.21 -17.49 11.76
N ASN A 458 2.19 -17.65 10.85
CA ASN A 458 3.42 -18.41 11.07
C ASN A 458 3.17 -19.82 11.62
N PHE A 459 2.08 -20.46 11.17
CA PHE A 459 1.76 -21.82 11.58
C PHE A 459 2.76 -22.83 11.01
N LEU A 460 3.50 -23.49 11.89
CA LEU A 460 4.57 -24.42 11.56
C LEU A 460 4.40 -25.74 12.30
N ALA A 461 4.76 -26.84 11.65
CA ALA A 461 4.85 -28.16 12.26
C ALA A 461 6.27 -28.69 12.11
N VAL A 462 6.95 -28.99 13.22
CA VAL A 462 8.36 -29.39 13.22
C VAL A 462 8.51 -30.76 13.89
N LEU A 463 9.19 -31.67 13.21
CA LEU A 463 9.52 -32.99 13.72
C LEU A 463 10.55 -32.85 14.86
N THR A 464 10.28 -33.52 15.98
CA THR A 464 11.24 -33.59 17.09
C THR A 464 12.42 -34.48 16.72
N THR A 465 13.56 -34.31 17.38
CA THR A 465 14.80 -35.09 17.15
C THR A 465 14.62 -36.61 17.30
N ASN A 466 13.55 -37.05 17.97
CA ASN A 466 13.22 -38.47 18.13
C ASN A 466 12.52 -39.07 16.89
N GLY A 467 12.15 -38.25 15.90
CA GLY A 467 11.58 -38.67 14.62
C GLY A 467 10.10 -39.10 14.65
N THR A 468 9.43 -38.99 15.80
CA THR A 468 8.06 -39.53 15.99
C THR A 468 7.05 -38.50 16.48
N ASN A 469 7.48 -37.51 17.26
CA ASN A 469 6.59 -36.44 17.75
C ASN A 469 6.74 -35.20 16.87
N VAL A 470 5.66 -34.43 16.75
CA VAL A 470 5.62 -33.17 16.00
C VAL A 470 5.22 -32.06 16.95
N THR A 471 5.96 -30.95 16.94
CA THR A 471 5.58 -29.75 17.69
C THR A 471 5.05 -28.71 16.72
N LEU A 472 3.88 -28.18 17.04
CA LEU A 472 3.18 -27.15 16.30
C LEU A 472 3.44 -25.79 16.94
N PHE A 473 3.59 -24.76 16.12
CA PHE A 473 3.85 -23.38 16.53
C PHE A 473 3.03 -22.42 15.70
N TRP A 474 2.60 -21.32 16.29
CA TRP A 474 1.90 -20.23 15.61
C TRP A 474 2.10 -18.95 16.41
N ASP A 475 1.90 -17.81 15.77
CA ASP A 475 1.86 -16.53 16.46
C ASP A 475 0.50 -16.30 17.11
N GLN A 476 0.49 -15.49 18.17
CA GLN A 476 -0.72 -15.12 18.87
C GLN A 476 -1.67 -14.39 17.91
N SER A 477 -2.84 -14.97 17.61
CA SER A 477 -3.90 -14.31 16.87
C SER A 477 -4.40 -13.08 17.63
N PRO A 478 -4.74 -12.00 16.89
CA PRO A 478 -5.06 -10.72 17.49
C PRO A 478 -6.47 -10.72 18.12
N GLY A 479 -6.77 -9.73 18.95
CA GLY A 479 -8.08 -9.58 19.58
C GLY A 479 -8.39 -10.62 20.66
N SER A 480 -9.67 -10.74 21.01
CA SER A 480 -10.13 -11.59 22.11
C SER A 480 -10.35 -13.05 21.71
N VAL A 481 -9.25 -13.77 21.45
CA VAL A 481 -9.27 -15.21 21.14
C VAL A 481 -9.83 -16.01 22.33
N LEU A 482 -10.75 -16.94 22.08
CA LEU A 482 -11.31 -17.86 23.07
C LEU A 482 -10.44 -19.11 23.27
N HIS A 483 -10.01 -19.72 22.18
CA HIS A 483 -9.14 -20.91 22.12
C HIS A 483 -8.62 -21.11 20.70
N TYR A 484 -7.62 -21.98 20.53
CA TYR A 484 -7.25 -22.50 19.21
C TYR A 484 -7.74 -23.93 19.06
N ALA A 485 -8.33 -24.25 17.91
CA ALA A 485 -8.71 -25.61 17.52
C ALA A 485 -7.65 -26.19 16.59
N LEU A 486 -7.14 -27.38 16.92
CA LEU A 486 -6.09 -28.04 16.16
C LEU A 486 -6.60 -29.34 15.54
N GLY A 487 -6.13 -29.61 14.33
CA GLY A 487 -6.44 -30.82 13.60
C GLY A 487 -5.21 -31.38 12.89
N ARG A 488 -5.26 -32.68 12.62
CA ARG A 488 -4.28 -33.41 11.81
C ARG A 488 -5.01 -34.12 10.68
N TYR A 489 -4.43 -34.07 9.50
CA TYR A 489 -4.90 -34.79 8.33
C TYR A 489 -3.84 -35.82 7.95
N THR A 490 -4.24 -37.07 7.77
CA THR A 490 -3.33 -38.14 7.31
C THR A 490 -3.85 -38.75 6.02
N PHE A 491 -3.00 -38.91 5.03
CA PHE A 491 -3.39 -39.47 3.74
C PHE A 491 -3.64 -40.99 3.86
N ASN A 492 -4.79 -41.43 3.37
CA ASN A 492 -5.18 -42.83 3.39
C ASN A 492 -5.03 -43.45 2.00
N TRP A 493 -3.99 -44.25 1.81
CA TRP A 493 -3.70 -44.93 0.55
C TRP A 493 -4.73 -45.99 0.12
N THR A 494 -5.66 -46.37 0.99
CA THR A 494 -6.73 -47.32 0.63
C THR A 494 -7.90 -46.59 -0.02
N THR A 495 -8.27 -45.44 0.52
CA THR A 495 -9.39 -44.62 0.04
C THR A 495 -8.96 -43.53 -0.94
N PHE A 496 -7.65 -43.24 -1.02
CA PHE A 496 -7.08 -42.09 -1.72
C PHE A 496 -7.68 -40.75 -1.25
N ASP A 497 -7.93 -40.63 0.04
CA ASP A 497 -8.53 -39.45 0.67
C ASP A 497 -7.79 -39.09 1.97
N TRP A 498 -8.07 -37.91 2.51
CA TRP A 498 -7.47 -37.42 3.76
C TRP A 498 -8.38 -37.68 4.96
N ASP A 499 -7.88 -38.49 5.90
CA ASP A 499 -8.56 -38.72 7.17
C ASP A 499 -8.26 -37.59 8.15
N TYR A 500 -9.31 -36.92 8.64
CA TYR A 500 -9.21 -35.84 9.62
C TYR A 500 -9.28 -36.36 11.06
N TYR A 501 -8.36 -35.89 11.89
CA TYR A 501 -8.30 -36.15 13.33
C TYR A 501 -8.27 -34.82 14.08
N SER A 502 -9.27 -34.59 14.93
CA SER A 502 -9.22 -33.47 15.88
C SER A 502 -8.17 -33.75 16.95
N LEU A 503 -7.24 -32.81 17.16
CA LEU A 503 -6.24 -32.87 18.22
C LEU A 503 -6.73 -32.17 19.50
N GLY A 504 -7.89 -31.53 19.43
CA GLY A 504 -8.52 -30.81 20.54
C GLY A 504 -8.30 -29.31 20.48
N GLN A 505 -8.43 -28.67 21.64
CA GLN A 505 -8.35 -27.23 21.80
C GLN A 505 -7.29 -26.87 22.83
N VAL A 506 -6.60 -25.76 22.59
CA VAL A 506 -5.65 -25.16 23.53
C VAL A 506 -6.12 -23.76 23.92
N SER A 507 -5.64 -23.27 25.07
CA SER A 507 -6.03 -21.97 25.58
C SER A 507 -5.66 -20.83 24.61
N SER A 508 -6.33 -19.70 24.74
CA SER A 508 -6.07 -18.52 23.92
C SER A 508 -4.65 -17.97 24.04
N ASN A 509 -3.90 -18.26 25.12
CA ASN A 509 -2.50 -17.81 25.29
C ASN A 509 -1.47 -18.86 24.83
N SER A 510 -1.94 -19.98 24.25
CA SER A 510 -1.05 -21.02 23.75
C SER A 510 -0.56 -20.64 22.36
N ILE A 511 0.76 -20.74 22.17
CA ILE A 511 1.46 -20.54 20.88
C ILE A 511 2.20 -21.81 20.43
N SER A 512 1.97 -22.94 21.13
CA SER A 512 2.56 -24.22 20.76
C SER A 512 1.73 -25.41 21.23
N PHE A 513 1.86 -26.54 20.54
CA PHE A 513 1.24 -27.82 20.88
C PHE A 513 2.12 -29.00 20.47
N LEU A 514 2.25 -30.02 21.32
CA LEU A 514 3.02 -31.23 21.02
C LEU A 514 2.09 -32.40 20.67
N ASP A 515 2.15 -32.87 19.43
CA ASP A 515 1.49 -34.10 18.99
C ASP A 515 2.45 -35.30 19.11
N VAL A 516 2.13 -36.20 20.05
CA VAL A 516 3.00 -37.31 20.44
C VAL A 516 2.72 -38.54 19.58
N GLY A 517 3.77 -39.09 18.96
CA GLY A 517 3.70 -40.29 18.14
C GLY A 517 2.94 -40.10 16.83
N ALA A 518 2.88 -38.87 16.32
CA ALA A 518 2.18 -38.54 15.08
C ALA A 518 2.78 -39.21 13.84
N VAL A 519 4.11 -39.35 13.82
CA VAL A 519 4.86 -39.91 12.68
C VAL A 519 5.27 -41.34 12.98
N SER A 520 5.01 -42.23 12.02
CA SER A 520 5.43 -43.63 12.08
C SER A 520 6.08 -44.05 10.77
N ASN A 521 7.20 -44.77 10.83
CA ASN A 521 7.94 -45.25 9.64
C ASN A 521 8.35 -44.15 8.64
N GLY A 522 8.55 -42.90 9.08
CA GLY A 522 8.99 -41.80 8.21
C GLY A 522 7.90 -41.22 7.29
N ASN A 523 6.62 -41.48 7.57
CA ASN A 523 5.48 -41.04 6.76
C ASN A 523 5.13 -39.54 6.88
N GLN A 524 6.08 -38.70 7.25
CA GLN A 524 5.86 -37.27 7.54
C GLN A 524 5.26 -36.47 6.37
N PHE A 525 5.51 -36.88 5.12
CA PHE A 525 4.97 -36.24 3.91
C PHE A 525 3.49 -36.54 3.66
N GLU A 526 2.92 -37.50 4.39
CA GLU A 526 1.51 -37.92 4.31
C GLU A 526 0.67 -37.28 5.40
N ILE A 527 1.22 -36.29 6.11
CA ILE A 527 0.59 -35.62 7.25
C ILE A 527 0.67 -34.11 7.06
N TYR A 528 -0.45 -33.42 7.26
CA TYR A 528 -0.44 -31.98 7.50
C TYR A 528 -1.35 -31.63 8.68
N TYR A 529 -1.06 -30.49 9.28
CA TYR A 529 -1.81 -29.94 10.40
C TYR A 529 -2.68 -28.78 9.96
N GLY A 530 -3.74 -28.54 10.71
CA GLY A 530 -4.61 -27.37 10.59
C GLY A 530 -4.81 -26.71 11.94
N ILE A 531 -4.86 -25.38 11.96
CA ILE A 531 -5.21 -24.59 13.14
C ILE A 531 -6.21 -23.49 12.78
N GLN A 532 -7.14 -23.23 13.69
CA GLN A 532 -8.08 -22.10 13.64
C GLN A 532 -8.10 -21.40 14.99
N ALA A 533 -8.14 -20.07 14.99
CA ALA A 533 -8.48 -19.31 16.18
C ALA A 533 -10.01 -19.23 16.31
N ALA A 534 -10.50 -19.37 17.53
CA ALA A 534 -11.91 -19.25 17.84
C ALA A 534 -12.22 -17.91 18.50
N TYR A 535 -13.20 -17.20 17.97
CA TYR A 535 -13.77 -15.99 18.52
C TYR A 535 -15.25 -16.21 18.84
N THR A 536 -15.87 -15.29 19.59
CA THR A 536 -17.31 -15.35 19.89
C THR A 536 -18.18 -15.44 18.63
N ASN A 537 -17.68 -14.88 17.53
CA ASN A 537 -18.40 -14.72 16.27
C ASN A 537 -18.10 -15.84 15.25
N GLY A 538 -17.23 -16.80 15.58
CA GLY A 538 -16.90 -17.92 14.71
C GLY A 538 -15.44 -18.37 14.77
N LEU A 539 -15.06 -19.23 13.83
CA LEU A 539 -13.68 -19.65 13.64
C LEU A 539 -13.06 -18.87 12.47
N THR A 540 -11.77 -18.57 12.57
CA THR A 540 -10.99 -18.05 11.44
C THR A 540 -10.96 -19.06 10.30
N PRO A 541 -10.57 -18.65 9.08
CA PRO A 541 -10.05 -19.60 8.10
C PRO A 541 -8.95 -20.49 8.69
N MET A 542 -8.82 -21.72 8.19
CA MET A 542 -7.83 -22.68 8.68
C MET A 542 -6.45 -22.38 8.09
N ALA A 543 -5.46 -22.15 8.97
CA ALA A 543 -4.05 -22.15 8.60
C ALA A 543 -3.55 -23.59 8.60
N THR A 544 -2.71 -23.97 7.62
CA THR A 544 -2.22 -25.35 7.46
C THR A 544 -0.70 -25.41 7.40
N ALA A 545 -0.13 -26.52 7.89
CA ALA A 545 1.31 -26.73 7.91
C ALA A 545 1.67 -28.19 7.61
N GLY A 546 2.60 -28.41 6.67
CA GLY A 546 3.30 -29.68 6.52
C GLY A 546 4.42 -29.83 7.57
N ILE A 547 4.90 -31.05 7.78
CA ILE A 547 5.95 -31.33 8.76
C ILE A 547 7.34 -31.01 8.16
N TRP A 548 8.11 -30.20 8.88
CA TRP A 548 9.53 -29.93 8.62
C TRP A 548 10.43 -30.82 9.47
N GLU A 549 11.52 -31.35 8.90
CA GLU A 549 12.49 -32.18 9.62
C GLU A 549 13.34 -31.38 10.63
N SER A 550 13.43 -30.06 10.43
CA SER A 550 14.11 -29.11 11.32
C SER A 550 13.45 -27.74 11.18
N ALA A 551 13.69 -26.84 12.14
CA ALA A 551 13.20 -25.46 12.04
C ALA A 551 13.75 -24.79 10.76
N PRO A 552 12.95 -23.99 10.05
CA PRO A 552 13.42 -23.29 8.86
C PRO A 552 14.61 -22.38 9.18
N SER A 553 15.57 -22.32 8.26
CA SER A 553 16.75 -21.46 8.39
C SER A 553 16.32 -19.98 8.48
N PRO A 554 17.01 -19.16 9.30
CA PRO A 554 16.70 -17.74 9.41
C PRO A 554 16.95 -17.02 8.09
N ASP A 555 15.97 -16.21 7.69
CA ASP A 555 16.03 -15.44 6.44
C ASP A 555 16.87 -14.16 6.58
N GLY A 556 17.26 -13.59 5.44
CA GLY A 556 17.83 -12.24 5.37
C GLY A 556 19.20 -12.07 6.03
N LEU A 557 20.06 -13.09 6.03
CA LEU A 557 21.44 -12.95 6.52
C LEU A 557 22.22 -11.94 5.66
N ILE A 558 22.53 -10.78 6.24
CA ILE A 558 23.39 -9.75 5.67
C ILE A 558 24.71 -9.76 6.42
N VAL A 559 25.81 -9.82 5.67
CA VAL A 559 27.18 -9.75 6.20
C VAL A 559 27.85 -8.48 5.68
N SER A 560 28.30 -7.62 6.59
CA SER A 560 29.08 -6.43 6.25
C SER A 560 30.49 -6.54 6.82
N PHE A 561 31.49 -6.47 5.94
CA PHE A 561 32.89 -6.52 6.34
C PHE A 561 33.46 -5.11 6.49
N ASN A 562 34.12 -4.84 7.63
CA ASN A 562 34.86 -3.60 7.83
C ASN A 562 36.37 -3.87 7.64
N PRO A 563 36.96 -3.41 6.52
CA PRO A 563 38.37 -3.67 6.21
C PRO A 563 39.34 -2.93 7.13
N ASN A 564 38.90 -1.87 7.83
CA ASN A 564 39.76 -1.10 8.73
C ASN A 564 39.93 -1.79 10.10
N THR A 565 38.92 -2.55 10.53
CA THR A 565 38.91 -3.23 11.83
C THR A 565 39.07 -4.74 11.72
N GLY A 566 38.94 -5.32 10.52
CA GLY A 566 39.02 -6.78 10.32
C GLY A 566 37.83 -7.54 10.92
N THR A 567 36.68 -6.88 11.03
CA THR A 567 35.47 -7.42 11.69
C THR A 567 34.36 -7.62 10.67
N ALA A 568 33.61 -8.72 10.78
CA ALA A 568 32.37 -8.93 10.04
C ALA A 568 31.16 -8.76 10.96
N ASN A 569 30.21 -7.91 10.57
CA ASN A 569 28.93 -7.78 11.26
C ASN A 569 27.87 -8.55 10.48
N LEU A 570 27.28 -9.54 11.16
CA LEU A 570 26.19 -10.37 10.65
C LEU A 570 24.88 -9.87 11.26
N ASN A 571 23.87 -9.69 10.43
CA ASN A 571 22.48 -9.45 10.85
C ASN A 571 21.58 -10.41 10.09
N TRP A 572 20.58 -10.99 10.74
CA TRP A 572 19.59 -11.86 10.11
C TRP A 572 18.20 -11.56 10.67
N GLN A 573 17.17 -12.02 9.98
CA GLN A 573 15.80 -11.96 10.48
C GLN A 573 15.57 -13.12 11.44
N ARG A 574 14.69 -12.92 12.42
CA ARG A 574 14.35 -13.98 13.37
C ARG A 574 13.65 -15.11 12.62
N SER A 575 14.11 -16.36 12.76
CA SER A 575 13.37 -17.53 12.27
C SER A 575 12.00 -17.60 12.91
N THR A 576 11.02 -18.01 12.12
CA THR A 576 9.69 -18.39 12.57
C THR A 576 9.75 -19.76 13.26
N GLY A 577 9.09 -19.90 14.42
CA GLY A 577 9.08 -21.14 15.22
C GLY A 577 9.98 -21.11 16.49
N PRO A 578 10.15 -22.27 17.17
CA PRO A 578 10.77 -22.38 18.50
C PRO A 578 12.29 -22.36 18.40
N VAL A 579 12.85 -21.26 17.91
CA VAL A 579 14.30 -21.09 17.99
C VAL A 579 14.66 -21.07 19.47
N THR A 580 15.51 -21.99 19.90
CA THR A 580 16.09 -22.00 21.25
C THR A 580 17.41 -21.23 21.25
N SER A 581 18.12 -21.26 20.13
CA SER A 581 19.35 -20.54 19.87
C SER A 581 19.65 -20.49 18.37
N TYR A 582 20.55 -19.61 17.96
CA TYR A 582 21.16 -19.68 16.63
C TYR A 582 22.61 -20.14 16.73
N THR A 583 23.01 -21.05 15.85
CA THR A 583 24.42 -21.41 15.64
C THR A 583 24.95 -20.57 14.48
N VAL A 584 25.98 -19.77 14.74
CA VAL A 584 26.71 -19.03 13.71
C VAL A 584 27.88 -19.89 13.25
N LEU A 585 27.92 -20.17 11.95
CA LEU A 585 28.89 -20.99 11.28
C LEU A 585 29.77 -20.13 10.37
N ARG A 586 31.05 -20.47 10.28
CA ARG A 586 32.00 -19.83 9.36
C ARG A 586 32.79 -20.88 8.60
N LYS A 587 33.03 -20.61 7.32
CA LYS A 587 33.94 -21.38 6.46
C LYS A 587 35.01 -20.44 5.91
N ASP A 588 36.24 -20.68 6.35
CA ASP A 588 37.42 -19.96 5.88
C ASP A 588 37.83 -20.49 4.48
N SER A 589 38.48 -19.67 3.63
CA SER A 589 38.73 -20.02 2.22
C SER A 589 39.51 -21.33 1.99
N ALA A 590 40.29 -21.78 2.97
CA ALA A 590 41.04 -23.03 2.92
C ALA A 590 40.28 -24.23 3.53
N ALA A 591 39.10 -24.02 4.12
CA ALA A 591 38.32 -25.05 4.80
C ALA A 591 37.30 -25.71 3.85
N SER A 592 37.18 -27.03 3.95
CA SER A 592 36.20 -27.81 3.17
C SER A 592 34.80 -27.85 3.80
N SER A 593 34.63 -27.30 5.01
CA SER A 593 33.38 -27.37 5.77
C SER A 593 33.20 -26.17 6.69
N PHE A 594 31.94 -25.84 6.97
CA PHE A 594 31.58 -24.87 8.00
C PHE A 594 31.96 -25.35 9.41
N THR A 595 32.34 -24.39 10.26
CA THR A 595 32.65 -24.62 11.67
C THR A 595 31.87 -23.64 12.53
N ALA A 596 31.34 -24.10 13.67
CA ALA A 596 30.59 -23.24 14.58
C ALA A 596 31.54 -22.27 15.28
N ILE A 597 31.28 -20.98 15.13
CA ILE A 597 32.06 -19.91 15.78
C ILE A 597 31.32 -19.28 16.96
N ALA A 598 29.98 -19.40 17.01
CA ALA A 598 29.17 -18.97 18.15
C ALA A 598 27.82 -19.69 18.23
N THR A 599 27.25 -19.67 19.42
CA THR A 599 25.84 -19.95 19.65
C THR A 599 25.24 -18.76 20.38
N VAL A 600 24.20 -18.15 19.82
CA VAL A 600 23.54 -16.96 20.37
C VAL A 600 22.09 -17.25 20.76
N ALA A 601 21.53 -16.42 21.63
CA ALA A 601 20.16 -16.61 22.12
C ALA A 601 19.12 -16.48 21.00
N ALA A 602 17.96 -17.11 21.15
CA ALA A 602 16.84 -17.04 20.21
C ALA A 602 16.31 -15.63 19.92
N THR A 603 16.55 -14.68 20.83
CA THR A 603 16.17 -13.27 20.69
C THR A 603 17.23 -12.44 19.98
N GLN A 604 18.41 -12.99 19.74
CA GLN A 604 19.53 -12.29 19.15
C GLN A 604 19.53 -12.51 17.62
N THR A 605 19.53 -11.41 16.88
CA THR A 605 19.45 -11.36 15.41
C THR A 605 20.70 -10.76 14.78
N SER A 606 21.77 -10.62 15.57
CA SER A 606 23.04 -10.06 15.12
C SER A 606 24.24 -10.69 15.83
N TYR A 607 25.37 -10.75 15.14
CA TYR A 607 26.64 -11.25 15.68
C TYR A 607 27.82 -10.53 15.03
N VAL A 608 28.87 -10.26 15.81
CA VAL A 608 30.10 -9.64 15.31
C VAL A 608 31.23 -10.66 15.37
N ASP A 609 31.74 -11.07 14.21
CA ASP A 609 32.97 -11.85 14.11
C ASP A 609 34.18 -10.90 14.10
N ALA A 610 34.89 -10.83 15.22
CA ALA A 610 36.08 -10.00 15.39
C ALA A 610 37.38 -10.69 14.94
N ALA A 611 37.32 -11.93 14.44
CA ALA A 611 38.48 -12.74 14.11
C ALA A 611 38.45 -13.19 12.65
N VAL A 612 38.09 -12.29 11.73
CA VAL A 612 38.09 -12.58 10.29
C VAL A 612 39.53 -12.71 9.79
N PRO A 613 39.92 -13.83 9.17
CA PRO A 613 41.25 -13.99 8.58
C PRO A 613 41.54 -12.92 7.52
N THR A 614 42.77 -12.41 7.48
CA THR A 614 43.17 -11.34 6.55
C THR A 614 43.39 -11.91 5.14
N GLY A 615 42.65 -11.39 4.15
CA GLY A 615 42.93 -11.60 2.72
C GLY A 615 42.11 -12.70 2.02
N ASP A 616 41.15 -13.32 2.70
CA ASP A 616 40.45 -14.52 2.23
C ASP A 616 38.92 -14.33 2.15
N GLY A 617 38.28 -14.94 1.15
CA GLY A 617 36.82 -15.02 1.02
C GLY A 617 36.23 -15.98 2.06
N VAL A 618 35.60 -15.42 3.09
CA VAL A 618 34.87 -16.16 4.15
C VAL A 618 33.39 -16.27 3.81
N GLU A 619 32.83 -17.45 4.04
CA GLU A 619 31.40 -17.71 3.96
C GLU A 619 30.82 -17.85 5.38
N TYR A 620 29.60 -17.35 5.58
CA TYR A 620 28.87 -17.46 6.84
C TYR A 620 27.52 -18.15 6.63
N GLU A 621 27.10 -18.92 7.63
CA GLU A 621 25.79 -19.56 7.70
C GLU A 621 25.24 -19.37 9.12
N VAL A 622 23.93 -19.20 9.25
CA VAL A 622 23.25 -19.14 10.56
C VAL A 622 22.16 -20.19 10.57
N VAL A 623 22.21 -21.08 11.56
CA VAL A 623 21.26 -22.19 11.71
C VAL A 623 20.42 -21.96 12.96
N ALA A 624 19.10 -22.02 12.82
CA ALA A 624 18.18 -22.02 13.96
C ALA A 624 18.16 -23.41 14.61
N ASN A 625 18.30 -23.48 15.95
CA ASN A 625 18.26 -24.73 16.73
C ASN A 625 16.99 -24.89 17.54
#